data_AF-A0A968TTQ8-F1
#
_entry.id   AF-A0A968TTQ8-F1
#
_cell.length_a   1.000
_cell.length_b   1.000
_cell.length_c   1.000
_cell.angle_alpha   90.00
_cell.angle_beta   90.00
_cell.angle_gamma   90.00
#
_symmetry.space_group_name_H-M   'P 1'
#
loop_
_entity.id
_entity.type
_entity.pdbx_description
1 polymer ?
#
loop_
_entity_poly.entity_id
_entity_poly.type
_entity_poly.pdbx_seq_one_letter_code
_entity_poly.pdbx_strand_id
1 'polypeptide(L)' 'MVATTFILIGGFVILSMSSFAQNSDMGRLSAIIIALALAADLLVLPSLLIWLDAEREEVPISLPAVDTAQT' A
#
# COMPACT_ATOMS: atom_id res chain seq x y z
N MET A 1 -2.23 10.19 -3.87
CA MET A 1 -1.22 9.68 -2.92
C MET A 1 0.16 9.64 -3.54
N VAL A 2 0.40 8.92 -4.65
CA VAL A 2 1.73 8.84 -5.29
C VAL A 2 2.36 10.21 -5.56
N ALA A 3 1.66 11.12 -6.26
CA ALA A 3 2.18 12.46 -6.55
C ALA A 3 2.48 13.28 -5.28
N THR A 4 1.61 13.22 -4.28
CA THR A 4 1.80 13.92 -2.99
C THR A 4 3.00 13.37 -2.21
N THR A 5 3.25 12.05 -2.23
CA THR A 5 4.48 11.46 -1.66
C THR A 5 5.73 11.89 -2.42
N PHE A 6 5.70 11.97 -3.76
CA PHE A 6 6.83 12.48 -4.53
C PHE A 6 7.16 13.93 -4.20
N ILE A 7 6.13 14.78 -4.04
CA ILE A 7 6.30 16.16 -3.60
C ILE A 7 6.94 16.22 -2.20
N LEU A 8 6.50 15.38 -1.25
CA LEU A 8 7.08 15.32 0.10
C LEU A 8 8.54 14.84 0.10
N ILE A 9 8.86 13.78 -0.65
CA ILE A 9 10.24 13.30 -0.79
C ILE A 9 11.13 14.42 -1.34
N GLY A 10 10.68 15.11 -2.39
CA GLY A 10 11.40 16.28 -2.94
C GLY A 10 11.62 17.39 -1.91
N GLY A 11 10.59 17.71 -1.12
CA GLY A 11 10.68 18.68 -0.02
C GLY A 11 11.72 18.30 1.03
N PHE A 12 11.73 17.05 1.49
CA PHE A 12 12.70 16.58 2.47
C PHE A 12 14.12 16.45 1.91
N VAL A 13 14.28 16.10 0.63
CA VAL A 13 15.58 16.09 -0.06
C VAL A 13 16.16 17.50 -0.12
N ILE A 14 15.34 18.52 -0.45
CA ILE A 14 15.76 19.93 -0.45
C ILE A 14 16.17 20.37 0.96
N LEU A 15 15.38 20.04 1.99
CA LEU A 15 15.74 20.29 3.39
C LEU A 15 17.06 19.61 3.78
N SER A 16 17.32 18.41 3.24
CA SER A 16 18.53 17.64 3.52
C SER A 16 19.83 18.33 3.06
N MET A 17 19.72 19.23 2.08
CA MET A 17 20.85 20.01 1.57
C MET A 17 21.19 21.23 2.45
N SER A 18 20.45 21.44 3.55
CA SER A 18 20.71 22.53 4.49
C SER A 18 22.06 22.37 5.20
N SER A 19 22.76 23.49 5.41
CA SER A 19 23.99 23.58 6.24
C SER A 19 23.71 23.41 7.74
N PHE A 20 22.44 23.51 8.15
CA PHE A 20 22.02 23.23 9.52
C PHE A 20 21.91 21.71 9.73
N ALA A 21 22.79 21.16 10.56
CA ALA A 21 22.87 19.71 10.83
C ALA A 21 21.51 19.08 11.16
N GLN A 22 20.71 19.74 12.01
CA GLN A 22 19.40 19.24 12.41
C GLN A 22 18.38 19.13 11.25
N ASN A 23 18.46 20.03 10.26
CA ASN A 23 17.61 19.96 9.07
C ASN A 23 18.15 18.94 8.05
N SER A 24 19.47 18.78 7.98
CA SER A 24 20.11 17.81 7.10
C SER A 24 19.78 16.38 7.51
N ASP A 25 19.99 16.06 8.80
CA ASP A 25 19.84 14.69 9.32
C ASP A 25 18.38 14.26 9.31
N MET A 26 17.48 15.11 9.82
CA MET A 26 16.06 14.82 9.80
C MET A 26 15.51 14.76 8.37
N GLY A 27 16.00 15.62 7.47
CA GLY A 27 15.62 15.62 6.06
C GLY A 27 15.99 14.33 5.33
N ARG A 28 17.22 13.83 5.51
CA ARG A 28 17.68 12.57 4.89
C ARG A 28 16.88 11.38 5.39
N LEU A 29 16.75 11.26 6.71
CA LEU A 29 16.03 10.14 7.32
C LEU A 29 14.56 10.14 6.90
N SER A 30 13.90 11.30 6.91
CA SER A 30 12.49 11.42 6.52
C SER A 30 12.27 11.10 5.04
N ALA A 31 13.14 11.59 4.15
CA ALA A 31 13.06 11.28 2.72
C ALA A 31 13.16 9.77 2.45
N ILE A 32 14.09 9.07 3.13
CA ILE A 32 14.26 7.62 3.02
C ILE A 32 13.03 6.88 3.56
N ILE A 33 12.55 7.26 4.75
CA ILE A 33 11.37 6.62 5.37
C ILE A 33 10.14 6.74 4.45
N ILE A 34 9.88 7.92 3.90
CA ILE A 34 8.72 8.15 3.02
C ILE A 34 8.87 7.36 1.71
N ALA A 35 10.07 7.29 1.14
CA ALA A 35 10.32 6.48 -0.05
C ALA A 35 10.06 4.98 0.19
N LEU A 36 10.52 4.47 1.34
CA LEU A 36 10.27 3.08 1.75
C LEU A 36 8.78 2.83 2.04
N ALA A 37 8.09 3.78 2.67
CA ALA A 37 6.66 3.70 2.91
C ALA A 37 5.87 3.61 1.59
N LEU A 38 6.21 4.43 0.60
CA LEU A 38 5.58 4.36 -0.72
C LEU A 38 5.80 2.99 -1.39
N ALA A 39 7.01 2.42 -1.29
CA ALA A 39 7.28 1.09 -1.80
C ALA A 39 6.44 0.02 -1.06
N ALA A 40 6.36 0.11 0.26
CA ALA A 40 5.56 -0.81 1.07
C ALA A 40 4.06 -0.68 0.76
N ASP A 41 3.51 0.53 0.64
CA ASP A 41 2.11 0.75 0.31
C ASP A 41 1.72 0.14 -1.05
N LEU A 42 2.66 0.11 -2.01
CA LEU A 42 2.41 -0.45 -3.34
C LEU A 42 2.69 -1.96 -3.44
N LEU A 43 3.53 -2.54 -2.58
CA LEU A 43 3.90 -3.96 -2.62
C LEU A 43 3.25 -4.77 -1.50
N VAL A 44 3.38 -4.31 -0.26
CA VAL A 44 2.90 -5.01 0.94
C VAL A 44 1.38 -4.98 0.99
N LEU A 45 0.76 -3.86 0.68
CA LEU A 45 -0.70 -3.74 0.75
C LEU A 45 -1.43 -4.72 -0.19
N PRO A 46 -1.09 -4.83 -1.51
CA PRO A 46 -1.71 -5.85 -2.37
C PRO A 46 -1.31 -7.28 -1.98
N SER A 47 -0.05 -7.51 -1.56
CA SER A 47 0.38 -8.83 -1.10
C SER A 47 -0.36 -9.28 0.17
N LEU A 48 -0.60 -8.36 1.10
CA LEU A 48 -1.30 -8.61 2.35
C LEU A 48 -2.80 -8.78 2.10
N LEU A 49 -3.36 -8.03 1.15
CA LEU A 49 -4.77 -8.14 0.78
C LEU A 49 -5.09 -9.51 0.17
N ILE A 50 -4.26 -10.00 -0.75
CA ILE A 50 -4.43 -11.33 -1.36
C ILE A 50 -4.28 -12.43 -0.31
N TRP A 51 -3.32 -12.30 0.59
CA TRP A 51 -3.12 -13.25 1.68
C TRP A 51 -4.33 -13.29 2.63
N LEU A 52 -4.89 -12.14 2.99
CA LEU A 52 -6.07 -12.05 3.86
C LEU A 52 -7.34 -12.59 3.20
N ASP A 53 -7.51 -12.41 1.90
CA ASP A 53 -8.69 -12.89 1.15
C ASP A 53 -8.61 -14.40 0.86
N ALA A 54 -7.41 -14.98 0.82
CA ALA A 54 -7.20 -16.41 0.60
C ALA A 54 -7.80 -17.32 1.69
N GLU A 55 -8.18 -16.78 2.85
CA GLU A 55 -8.87 -17.51 3.92
C GLU A 55 -10.40 -17.49 3.83
N ARG A 56 -10.98 -16.80 2.82
CA ARG A 56 -12.42 -16.92 2.53
C ARG A 56 -12.67 -18.13 1.62
N GLU A 57 -13.03 -19.25 2.24
CA GLU A 57 -13.57 -20.43 1.56
C GLU A 57 -14.80 -20.03 0.72
N GLU A 58 -14.72 -20.22 -0.60
CA GLU A 58 -15.86 -20.06 -1.50
C GLU A 58 -16.90 -21.12 -1.14
N VAL A 59 -17.97 -20.74 -0.43
CA VAL A 59 -19.13 -21.61 -0.24
C VAL A 59 -19.70 -21.89 -1.63
N PRO A 60 -19.63 -23.15 -2.14
CA PRO A 60 -20.18 -23.47 -3.43
C PRO A 60 -21.67 -23.18 -3.36
N ILE A 61 -22.16 -22.26 -4.19
CA ILE A 61 -23.58 -22.03 -4.36
C ILE A 61 -24.12 -23.28 -5.07
N SER A 62 -24.47 -24.30 -4.29
CA SER A 62 -25.25 -25.43 -4.75
C SER A 62 -26.63 -24.89 -5.09
N LEU A 63 -26.82 -24.55 -6.36
CA LEU A 63 -28.12 -24.24 -6.90
C LEU A 63 -29.03 -25.44 -6.61
N PRO A 64 -30.18 -25.27 -5.92
CA PRO A 64 -31.15 -26.35 -5.85
C PRO A 64 -31.51 -26.69 -7.29
N ALA A 65 -31.38 -27.97 -7.64
CA ALA A 65 -31.86 -28.47 -8.92
C ALA A 65 -33.31 -28.01 -9.05
N VAL A 66 -33.56 -27.10 -10.00
CA VAL A 66 -34.93 -26.77 -10.39
C VAL A 66 -35.49 -28.06 -10.93
N ASP A 67 -36.27 -28.74 -10.09
CA ASP A 67 -37.11 -29.86 -10.46
C ASP A 67 -38.15 -29.33 -11.45
N THR A 68 -37.80 -29.40 -12.73
CA THR A 68 -38.68 -29.11 -13.86
C THR A 68 -39.66 -30.25 -14.14
N ALA A 69 -39.87 -31.18 -13.20
CA ALA A 69 -40.73 -32.33 -13.39
C ALA A 69 -41.89 -32.44 -12.37
N GLN A 70 -42.57 -31.33 -12.06
CA GLN A 70 -43.95 -31.38 -11.52
C GLN A 70 -44.85 -30.34 -12.22
N THR A 71 -45.25 -30.70 -13.45
CA THR A 71 -46.49 -30.26 -14.12
C THR A 71 -47.54 -31.34 -13.97
#